data_AF-U2SUE2-F1
#
_entry.id   AF-U2SUE2-F1
#
_cell.length_a   1.000
_cell.length_b   1.000
_cell.length_c   1.000
_cell.angle_alpha   90.00
_cell.angle_beta   90.00
_cell.angle_gamma   90.00
#
_symmetry.space_group_name_H-M   'P 1'
#
loop_
_entity.id
_entity.type
_entity.pdbx_description
1 polymer ?
#
loop_
_entity_poly.entity_id
_entity_poly.type
_entity_poly.pdbx_seq_one_letter_code
_entity_poly.pdbx_strand_id
1 'polypeptide(L)'
;TSRQQIKRWRNRYDGTVQSLLPKSRRPKSHPNQHTQEEIEMVMRKYRKFGYEGLAEVYVKARKEGYSRTYDSMCRIIRKMKGNAKEKPKKLYKRKKKVEQAKYPGERVHKF
;
A
#
# COMPACT_ATOMS: atom_id res chain seq x y z
N THR A 1 -33.93 22.61 14.22
CA THR A 1 -33.06 22.69 13.03
C THR A 1 -32.97 24.13 12.58
N SER A 2 -31.78 24.72 12.62
CA SER A 2 -31.60 26.14 12.24
C SER A 2 -31.75 26.32 10.72
N ARG A 3 -32.31 27.45 10.28
CA ARG A 3 -32.38 27.84 8.86
C ARG A 3 -31.02 27.72 8.14
N GLN A 4 -29.93 27.99 8.87
CA GLN A 4 -28.56 27.84 8.37
C GLN A 4 -28.19 26.37 8.10
N GLN A 5 -28.63 25.43 8.95
CA GLN A 5 -28.41 24.00 8.76
C GLN A 5 -29.18 23.48 7.53
N ILE A 6 -30.43 23.92 7.36
CA ILE A 6 -31.26 23.57 6.20
C ILE A 6 -30.62 24.07 4.91
N LYS A 7 -30.16 25.34 4.87
CA LYS A 7 -29.42 25.90 3.72
C LYS A 7 -28.16 25.10 3.41
N ARG A 8 -27.40 24.70 4.44
CA ARG A 8 -26.18 23.90 4.30
C ARG A 8 -26.44 22.48 3.78
N TRP A 9 -27.58 21.87 4.12
CA TRP A 9 -28.00 20.59 3.54
C TRP A 9 -28.44 20.75 2.09
N ARG A 10 -29.26 21.77 1.79
CA ARG A 10 -29.67 22.08 0.42
C ARG A 10 -28.49 22.30 -0.51
N ASN A 11 -27.47 23.04 -0.06
CA ASN A 11 -26.26 23.30 -0.85
C ASN A 11 -25.35 22.06 -1.03
N ARG A 12 -25.47 21.05 -0.15
CA ARG A 12 -24.66 19.82 -0.23
C ARG A 12 -25.30 18.74 -1.07
N TYR A 13 -26.62 18.80 -1.24
CA TYR A 13 -27.40 17.73 -1.88
C TYR A 13 -27.15 17.70 -3.39
N ASP A 14 -26.66 16.56 -3.86
CA ASP A 14 -26.38 16.29 -5.28
C ASP A 14 -27.42 15.34 -5.92
N GLY A 15 -28.52 15.05 -5.21
CA GLY A 15 -29.52 14.06 -5.62
C GLY A 15 -29.40 12.71 -4.91
N THR A 16 -28.32 12.47 -4.15
CA THR A 16 -28.11 11.22 -3.40
C THR A 16 -28.19 11.44 -1.89
N VAL A 17 -28.71 10.45 -1.15
CA VAL A 17 -28.74 10.49 0.33
C VAL A 17 -27.32 10.54 0.92
N GLN A 18 -26.34 9.94 0.23
CA GLN A 18 -24.93 9.92 0.66
C GLN A 18 -24.33 11.33 0.77
N SER A 19 -24.77 12.28 -0.05
CA SER A 19 -24.28 13.66 -0.03
C SER A 19 -24.58 14.42 1.26
N LEU A 20 -25.64 14.02 1.97
CA LEU A 20 -26.04 14.62 3.25
C LEU A 20 -25.17 14.13 4.42
N LEU A 21 -24.43 13.03 4.23
CA LEU A 21 -23.54 12.50 5.26
C LEU A 21 -22.46 13.52 5.65
N PRO A 22 -22.06 13.59 6.92
CA PRO A 22 -20.97 14.44 7.36
C PRO A 22 -19.67 14.07 6.65
N LYS A 23 -19.14 14.96 5.80
CA LYS A 23 -17.80 14.83 5.21
C LYS A 23 -16.73 15.15 6.25
N SER A 24 -15.54 14.60 6.07
CA SER A 24 -14.37 14.91 6.91
C SER A 24 -14.14 16.42 6.98
N ARG A 25 -13.93 16.94 8.18
CA ARG A 25 -13.61 18.36 8.43
C ARG A 25 -12.11 18.62 8.49
N ARG A 26 -11.27 17.59 8.34
CA ARG A 26 -9.81 17.74 8.36
C ARG A 26 -9.33 18.43 7.09
N PRO A 27 -8.28 19.29 7.17
CA PRO A 27 -7.65 19.84 5.98
C PRO A 27 -7.12 18.70 5.08
N LYS A 28 -7.26 18.86 3.77
CA LYS A 28 -6.87 17.84 2.79
C LYS A 28 -5.36 17.80 2.55
N SER A 29 -4.65 18.89 2.82
CA SER A 29 -3.23 19.05 2.58
C SER A 29 -2.58 19.93 3.65
N HIS A 30 -1.25 19.89 3.69
CA HIS A 30 -0.43 20.74 4.56
C HIS A 30 0.76 21.29 3.76
N PRO A 31 1.34 22.45 4.11
CA PRO A 31 2.39 23.10 3.31
C PRO A 31 3.65 22.23 3.13
N ASN A 32 3.99 21.41 4.14
CA ASN A 32 5.16 20.52 4.08
C ASN A 32 4.86 19.15 3.45
N GLN A 33 3.76 19.04 2.68
CA GLN A 33 3.35 17.78 2.07
C GLN A 33 4.28 17.52 0.90
N HIS A 34 4.74 16.27 0.79
CA HIS A 34 5.58 15.90 -0.33
C HIS A 34 4.77 16.02 -1.62
N THR A 35 5.37 16.66 -2.61
CA THR A 35 4.74 16.77 -3.92
C THR A 35 4.80 15.43 -4.63
N GLN A 36 3.94 15.27 -5.64
CA GLN A 36 3.92 14.05 -6.44
C GLN A 36 5.26 13.84 -7.17
N GLU A 37 5.87 14.92 -7.66
CA GLU A 37 7.19 14.93 -8.32
C GLU A 37 8.31 14.44 -7.39
N GLU A 38 8.34 14.93 -6.14
CA GLU A 38 9.30 14.48 -5.13
C GLU A 38 9.17 12.98 -4.86
N ILE A 39 7.93 12.48 -4.74
CA ILE A 39 7.65 11.07 -4.51
C ILE A 39 8.12 10.24 -5.71
N GLU A 40 7.82 10.67 -6.93
CA GLU A 40 8.21 9.98 -8.15
C GLU A 40 9.72 9.93 -8.34
N MET A 41 10.43 11.03 -8.06
CA MET A 41 11.88 11.09 -8.08
C MET A 41 12.49 10.06 -7.11
N VAL A 42 12.03 10.05 -5.85
CA VAL A 42 12.49 9.10 -4.83
C VAL A 42 12.20 7.67 -5.27
N MET A 43 11.02 7.40 -5.81
CA MET A 43 10.63 6.06 -6.26
C MET A 43 11.46 5.59 -7.46
N ARG A 44 11.77 6.48 -8.40
CA ARG A 44 12.65 6.19 -9.53
C ARG A 44 14.06 5.83 -9.05
N LYS A 45 14.63 6.58 -8.10
CA LYS A 45 15.93 6.25 -7.50
C LYS A 45 15.88 4.96 -6.68
N TYR A 46 14.82 4.76 -5.90
CA TYR A 46 14.64 3.55 -5.10
C TYR A 46 14.55 2.29 -5.96
N ARG A 47 13.88 2.35 -7.12
CA ARG A 47 13.85 1.23 -8.08
C ARG A 47 15.23 0.89 -8.64
N LYS A 48 16.06 1.90 -8.88
CA LYS A 48 17.39 1.72 -9.47
C LYS A 48 18.47 1.35 -8.46
N PHE A 49 18.47 1.96 -7.27
CA PHE A 49 19.56 1.85 -6.29
C PHE A 49 19.13 1.23 -4.95
N GLY A 50 17.86 0.81 -4.84
CA GLY A 50 17.32 0.28 -3.59
C GLY A 50 17.96 -1.03 -3.12
N TYR A 51 18.73 -1.71 -3.98
CA TYR A 51 19.50 -2.91 -3.60
C TYR A 51 20.79 -2.58 -2.84
N GLU A 52 21.38 -1.39 -3.05
CA GLU A 52 22.60 -0.95 -2.35
C GLU A 52 22.29 -0.44 -0.94
N GLY A 53 21.11 0.18 -0.80
CA GLY A 53 20.60 0.66 0.49
C GLY A 53 19.84 1.97 0.39
N LEU A 54 19.11 2.33 1.45
CA LEU A 54 18.34 3.58 1.49
C LEU A 54 19.23 4.82 1.52
N ALA A 55 20.43 4.73 2.11
CA ALA A 55 21.40 5.81 2.14
C ALA A 55 21.82 6.25 0.73
N GLU A 56 22.12 5.28 -0.15
CA GLU A 56 22.53 5.59 -1.52
C GLU A 56 21.39 6.22 -2.33
N VAL A 57 20.16 5.71 -2.16
CA VAL A 57 18.95 6.30 -2.76
C VAL A 57 18.82 7.77 -2.39
N TYR A 58 19.08 8.12 -1.13
CA TYR A 58 19.03 9.50 -0.65
C TYR A 58 20.12 10.37 -1.29
N VAL A 59 21.37 9.89 -1.34
CA VAL A 59 22.48 10.65 -1.96
C VAL A 59 22.18 10.94 -3.43
N LYS A 60 21.69 9.94 -4.18
CA LYS A 60 21.30 10.13 -5.59
C LYS A 60 20.08 11.05 -5.74
N ALA A 61 19.11 10.99 -4.83
CA ALA A 61 17.95 11.88 -4.85
C ALA A 61 18.35 13.33 -4.52
N ARG A 62 19.22 13.55 -3.53
CA ARG A 62 19.79 14.87 -3.18
C ARG A 62 20.54 15.47 -4.36
N LYS A 63 21.34 14.67 -5.07
CA LYS A 63 22.06 15.11 -6.28
C LYS A 63 21.12 15.56 -7.41
N GLU A 64 19.90 15.04 -7.45
CA GLU A 64 18.87 15.39 -8.44
C GLU A 64 17.94 16.52 -7.97
N GLY A 65 18.18 17.10 -6.79
CA GLY A 65 17.42 18.24 -6.28
C GLY A 65 16.38 17.92 -5.19
N TYR A 66 16.33 16.68 -4.69
CA TYR A 66 15.51 16.40 -3.51
C TYR A 66 15.98 17.25 -2.33
N SER A 67 15.07 17.95 -1.64
CA SER A 67 15.44 18.92 -0.60
C SER A 67 15.10 18.45 0.82
N ARG A 68 14.29 17.39 0.96
CA ARG A 68 13.78 16.96 2.26
C ARG A 68 14.77 16.07 3.00
N THR A 69 14.42 15.79 4.25
CA THR A 69 15.22 14.98 5.16
C THR A 69 15.32 13.50 4.74
N TYR A 70 16.35 12.82 5.23
CA TYR A 70 16.50 11.38 5.04
C TYR A 70 15.30 10.59 5.59
N ASP A 71 14.86 10.88 6.82
CA ASP A 71 13.74 10.15 7.43
C ASP A 71 12.43 10.36 6.64
N SER A 72 12.18 11.57 6.14
CA SER A 72 10.99 11.83 5.32
C SER A 72 10.99 11.00 4.03
N MET A 73 12.14 10.89 3.35
CA MET A 73 12.30 9.99 2.20
C MET A 73 12.04 8.54 2.61
N CYS A 74 12.61 8.07 3.74
CA CYS A 74 12.37 6.72 4.24
C CYS A 74 10.88 6.47 4.56
N ARG A 75 10.13 7.47 5.04
CA ARG A 75 8.68 7.35 5.28
C ARG A 75 7.89 7.19 3.98
N ILE A 76 8.26 7.92 2.91
CA ILE A 76 7.65 7.75 1.58
C ILE A 76 7.85 6.30 1.12
N ILE A 77 9.09 5.82 1.15
CA ILE A 77 9.43 4.47 0.69
C ILE A 77 8.67 3.41 1.50
N ARG A 78 8.60 3.55 2.84
CA ARG A 78 7.82 2.66 3.71
C ARG A 78 6.33 2.69 3.37
N LYS A 79 5.74 3.86 3.19
CA LYS A 79 4.32 4.02 2.83
C LYS A 79 4.01 3.35 1.49
N MET A 80 4.88 3.53 0.49
CA MET A 80 4.69 2.94 -0.83
C MET A 80 4.89 1.42 -0.83
N LYS A 81 5.85 0.89 -0.05
CA LYS A 81 6.02 -0.55 0.16
C LYS A 81 4.84 -1.18 0.90
N GLY A 82 4.34 -0.55 1.96
CA GLY A 82 3.22 -1.05 2.75
C GLY A 82 1.89 -1.08 1.97
N ASN A 83 1.76 -0.23 0.95
CA ASN A 83 0.63 -0.27 0.02
C ASN A 83 0.76 -1.36 -1.06
N ALA A 84 1.93 -1.98 -1.22
CA ALA A 84 2.09 -3.08 -2.16
C ALA A 84 1.38 -4.30 -1.58
N LYS A 85 0.32 -4.78 -2.25
CA LYS A 85 -0.37 -6.01 -1.87
C LYS A 85 0.66 -7.13 -1.73
N GLU A 86 0.72 -7.76 -0.56
CA GLU A 86 1.56 -8.93 -0.36
C GLU A 86 1.21 -9.96 -1.43
N LYS A 87 2.23 -10.46 -2.15
CA LYS A 87 2.01 -11.54 -3.10
C LYS A 87 1.47 -12.74 -2.32
N PRO A 88 0.37 -13.37 -2.75
CA PRO A 88 -0.12 -14.56 -2.07
C PRO A 88 1.01 -15.58 -2.00
N LYS A 89 1.35 -16.04 -0.80
CA LYS A 89 2.36 -17.08 -0.61
C LYS A 89 1.93 -18.28 -1.45
N LYS A 90 2.83 -18.81 -2.29
CA LYS A 90 2.55 -20.05 -3.02
C LYS A 90 2.20 -21.11 -1.97
N LEU A 91 0.95 -21.56 -1.93
CA LEU A 91 0.62 -22.71 -1.11
C LEU A 91 1.50 -23.87 -1.58
N TYR A 92 2.22 -24.49 -0.66
CA TYR A 92 2.88 -25.74 -0.95
C TYR A 92 1.82 -26.73 -1.43
N LYS A 93 2.07 -27.44 -2.53
CA LYS A 93 1.19 -28.54 -2.94
C LYS A 93 1.11 -29.50 -1.76
N ARG A 94 -0.07 -29.63 -1.15
CA ARG A 94 -0.29 -30.53 -0.02
C ARG A 94 0.05 -31.95 -0.48
N LYS A 95 0.91 -32.66 0.26
CA LYS A 95 1.24 -34.06 -0.04
C LYS A 95 -0.06 -34.86 -0.14
N LYS A 96 -0.24 -35.65 -1.21
CA LYS A 96 -1.38 -36.55 -1.36
C LYS A 96 -1.43 -37.45 -0.12
N LYS A 97 -2.56 -37.50 0.58
CA LYS A 97 -2.75 -38.47 1.66
C LYS A 97 -2.69 -39.86 1.00
N VAL A 98 -1.66 -40.62 1.30
CA VAL A 98 -1.56 -42.02 0.90
C VAL A 98 -2.38 -42.79 1.92
N GLU A 99 -3.39 -43.53 1.46
CA GLU A 99 -4.13 -44.45 2.33
C GLU A 99 -3.15 -45.50 2.86
N GLN A 100 -3.13 -45.68 4.18
CA GLN A 100 -2.26 -46.65 4.83
C GLN A 100 -2.82 -48.05 4.62
N ALA A 101 -1.95 -49.01 4.32
CA ALA A 101 -2.34 -50.40 4.23
C ALA A 101 -2.88 -50.86 5.59
N LYS A 102 -4.06 -51.46 5.59
CA LYS A 102 -4.73 -52.00 6.77
C LYS A 102 -4.16 -53.37 7.15
N TYR A 103 -3.57 -54.10 6.20
CA TYR A 103 -2.95 -55.41 6.45
C TYR A 103 -1.69 -55.63 5.56
N PRO A 104 -0.71 -56.43 6.03
CA PRO A 104 0.48 -56.72 5.26
C PRO A 104 0.13 -57.44 3.95
N GLY A 105 0.57 -56.88 2.81
CA GLY A 105 0.33 -57.42 1.46
C GLY A 105 -0.62 -56.60 0.57
N GLU A 106 -1.38 -55.67 1.12
CA GLU A 106 -2.41 -54.90 0.40
C GLU A 106 -1.88 -54.05 -0.77
N ARG A 107 -0.61 -53.60 -0.70
CA ARG A 107 0.04 -52.78 -1.74
C ARG A 107 0.92 -53.57 -2.70
N VAL A 108 0.90 -54.91 -2.62
CA VAL A 108 1.70 -55.77 -3.49
C VAL A 108 0.90 -56.00 -4.77
N HIS A 109 1.23 -55.26 -5.84
CA HIS A 109 0.71 -55.56 -7.17
C HIS A 109 1.42 -56.83 -7.65
N LYS A 110 0.68 -57.93 -7.80
CA LYS A 110 1.20 -59.15 -8.44
C LYS A 110 1.20 -58.92 -9.96
N PHE A 111 2.35 -59.21 -10.58
CA PHE A 111 2.53 -59.21 -12.03
C PHE A 111 1.81 -60.39 -12.68
#